data_AF-A0A1C2HBD1-F1
#
_entry.id   AF-A0A1C2HBD1-F1
#
_cell.length_a   1.000
_cell.length_b   1.000
_cell.length_c   1.000
_cell.angle_alpha   90.00
_cell.angle_beta   90.00
_cell.angle_gamma   90.00
#
_symmetry.space_group_name_H-M   'P 1'
#
loop_
_entity.id
_entity.type
_entity.pdbx_description
1 polymer ?
#
loop_
_entity_poly.entity_id
_entity_poly.type
_entity_poly.pdbx_seq_one_letter_code
_entity_poly.pdbx_strand_id
1 'polypeptide(L)'
;MKLLELGFIATGCLAVAMAVPTISATAQNTISTKQIVDLGARDLRQTHFDKYGAVYIATLPSGTQVEIDLRANGRIDEIEAQDRRGFPLAEVASLLPRSVLEQPDFTNDFRVEKLELDDKIELGGVFQDRTELEAVFSADGQLRELKRH
;
A
#
# COMPACT_ATOMS: atom_id res chain seq x y z
N MET A 1 -77.75 -0.09 -47.96
CA MET A 1 -77.10 -1.36 -47.57
C MET A 1 -75.85 -1.03 -46.77
N LYS A 2 -75.78 -1.54 -45.54
CA LYS A 2 -74.64 -1.47 -44.60
C LYS A 2 -73.46 -2.30 -45.12
N LEU A 3 -72.22 -1.88 -44.86
CA LEU A 3 -71.02 -2.69 -44.56
C LEU A 3 -69.97 -1.72 -43.97
N LEU A 4 -69.74 -1.77 -42.64
CA LEU A 4 -68.61 -2.44 -41.95
C LEU A 4 -67.24 -1.79 -42.27
N GLU A 5 -66.70 -0.95 -41.38
CA GLU A 5 -65.91 -1.25 -40.16
C GLU A 5 -64.44 -1.66 -40.40
N LEU A 6 -63.58 -0.91 -39.70
CA LEU A 6 -62.26 -1.20 -39.13
C LEU A 6 -61.13 -1.79 -40.01
N GLY A 7 -60.01 -1.06 -40.00
CA GLY A 7 -58.68 -1.57 -40.31
C GLY A 7 -57.59 -0.71 -39.67
N PHE A 8 -57.39 -0.84 -38.36
CA PHE A 8 -56.13 -0.47 -37.71
C PHE A 8 -55.15 -1.62 -37.93
N ILE A 9 -54.01 -1.37 -38.57
CA ILE A 9 -52.82 -2.21 -38.43
C ILE A 9 -51.63 -1.29 -38.21
N ALA A 10 -51.26 -1.15 -36.94
CA ALA A 10 -49.97 -0.65 -36.52
C ALA A 10 -48.94 -1.78 -36.68
N THR A 11 -47.98 -1.59 -37.56
CA THR A 11 -46.78 -2.43 -37.72
C THR A 11 -45.79 -1.54 -38.46
N GLY A 12 -44.58 -1.22 -38.01
CA GLY A 12 -43.71 -1.74 -36.99
C GLY A 12 -42.30 -1.41 -37.48
N CYS A 13 -41.38 -1.07 -36.60
CA CYS A 13 -39.97 -1.46 -36.73
C CYS A 13 -39.24 -1.04 -35.46
N LEU A 14 -38.95 -2.05 -34.64
CA LEU A 14 -38.13 -1.99 -33.46
C LEU A 14 -36.69 -1.70 -33.91
N ALA A 15 -36.14 -0.55 -33.53
CA ALA A 15 -34.72 -0.27 -33.73
C ALA A 15 -33.89 -1.10 -32.73
N VAL A 16 -33.18 -2.11 -33.22
CA VAL A 16 -32.22 -2.88 -32.41
C VAL A 16 -30.95 -2.03 -32.27
N ALA A 17 -30.80 -1.36 -31.14
CA ALA A 17 -29.56 -0.69 -30.80
C ALA A 17 -28.47 -1.73 -30.52
N MET A 18 -27.43 -1.73 -31.35
CA MET A 18 -26.23 -2.54 -31.17
C MET A 18 -25.45 -2.02 -29.96
N ALA A 19 -25.59 -2.69 -28.82
CA ALA A 19 -24.74 -2.44 -27.66
C ALA A 19 -23.35 -3.04 -27.94
N VAL A 20 -22.38 -2.18 -28.24
CA VAL A 20 -20.96 -2.53 -28.26
C VAL A 20 -20.55 -2.79 -26.81
N PRO A 21 -20.02 -3.97 -26.45
CA PRO A 21 -19.40 -4.14 -25.15
C PRO A 21 -18.12 -3.31 -25.13
N THR A 22 -18.16 -2.17 -24.46
CA THR A 22 -16.97 -1.42 -24.09
C THR A 22 -16.14 -2.30 -23.17
N ILE A 23 -14.97 -2.72 -23.64
CA ILE A 23 -13.95 -3.35 -22.80
C ILE A 23 -13.45 -2.25 -21.86
N SER A 24 -14.03 -2.18 -20.66
CA SER A 24 -13.46 -1.39 -19.56
C SER A 24 -12.34 -2.20 -18.92
N ALA A 25 -11.17 -2.19 -19.57
CA ALA A 25 -9.92 -2.52 -18.90
C ALA A 25 -9.45 -1.29 -18.08
N THR A 26 -8.80 -1.56 -16.94
CA THR A 26 -8.10 -0.61 -16.02
C THR A 26 -8.95 0.13 -14.97
N ALA A 27 -9.39 -0.59 -13.93
CA ALA A 27 -9.86 0.04 -12.69
C ALA A 27 -9.40 -0.65 -11.39
N GLN A 28 -8.62 -1.72 -11.46
CA GLN A 28 -8.24 -2.48 -10.25
C GLN A 28 -6.83 -2.20 -9.72
N ASN A 29 -5.99 -1.41 -10.41
CA ASN A 29 -4.58 -1.21 -10.01
C ASN A 29 -4.28 0.14 -9.32
N THR A 30 -5.31 0.94 -9.05
CA THR A 30 -5.16 2.32 -8.56
C THR A 30 -5.26 2.46 -7.03
N ILE A 31 -5.68 1.40 -6.33
CA ILE A 31 -6.03 1.49 -4.89
C ILE A 31 -4.80 1.30 -3.96
N SER A 32 -3.66 0.82 -4.47
CA SER A 32 -2.59 0.26 -3.63
C SER A 32 -1.36 1.16 -3.42
N THR A 33 -1.04 2.05 -4.37
CA THR A 33 0.20 2.86 -4.29
C THR A 33 0.03 4.20 -3.56
N LYS A 34 -1.20 4.58 -3.19
CA LYS A 34 -1.45 5.86 -2.51
C LYS A 34 -0.67 5.95 -1.20
N GLN A 35 -0.64 4.89 -0.39
CA GLN A 35 0.12 4.88 0.86
C GLN A 35 1.62 5.10 0.59
N ILE A 36 2.16 4.49 -0.46
CA ILE A 36 3.57 4.69 -0.86
C ILE A 36 3.84 6.14 -1.27
N VAL A 37 2.91 6.74 -2.03
CA VAL A 37 3.01 8.16 -2.42
C VAL A 37 2.86 9.08 -1.21
N ASP A 38 2.02 8.73 -0.23
CA ASP A 38 1.84 9.49 1.01
C ASP A 38 3.12 9.50 1.88
N LEU A 39 4.00 8.50 1.73
CA LEU A 39 5.36 8.50 2.32
C LEU A 39 6.31 9.50 1.62
N GLY A 40 5.88 10.13 0.53
CA GLY A 40 6.73 10.97 -0.31
C GLY A 40 7.73 10.18 -1.14
N ALA A 41 7.52 8.87 -1.29
CA ALA A 41 8.40 8.02 -2.07
C ALA A 41 8.31 8.34 -3.58
N ARG A 42 9.45 8.22 -4.26
CA ARG A 42 9.60 8.45 -5.70
C ARG A 42 10.23 7.23 -6.39
N ASP A 43 10.39 7.33 -7.71
CA ASP A 43 11.05 6.30 -8.54
C ASP A 43 10.42 4.91 -8.40
N LEU A 44 9.10 4.89 -8.20
CA LEU A 44 8.34 3.70 -7.87
C LEU A 44 8.32 2.70 -9.03
N ARG A 45 8.82 1.47 -8.78
CA ARG A 45 8.87 0.39 -9.76
C ARG A 45 8.37 -0.92 -9.15
N GLN A 46 7.29 -1.46 -9.69
CA GLN A 46 6.82 -2.81 -9.33
C GLN A 46 7.82 -3.85 -9.85
N THR A 47 8.29 -4.75 -8.99
CA THR A 47 9.21 -5.85 -9.35
C THR A 47 8.51 -7.21 -9.37
N HIS A 48 7.47 -7.38 -8.55
CA HIS A 48 6.70 -8.62 -8.46
C HIS A 48 5.22 -8.35 -8.21
N PHE A 49 4.35 -9.25 -8.68
CA PHE A 49 2.91 -9.25 -8.38
C PHE A 49 2.32 -10.64 -8.57
N ASP A 50 1.61 -11.12 -7.55
CA ASP A 50 0.87 -12.37 -7.59
C ASP A 50 -0.41 -12.31 -6.72
N LYS A 51 -0.99 -13.47 -6.39
CA LYS A 51 -2.23 -13.56 -5.60
C LYS A 51 -2.06 -13.15 -4.12
N TYR A 52 -0.83 -13.06 -3.62
CA TYR A 52 -0.51 -12.70 -2.24
C TYR A 52 -0.23 -11.20 -2.10
N GLY A 53 0.19 -10.54 -3.17
CA GLY A 53 0.59 -9.15 -3.07
C GLY A 53 1.37 -8.61 -4.26
N ALA A 54 1.97 -7.44 -4.05
CA ALA A 54 2.87 -6.78 -4.97
C ALA A 54 4.13 -6.33 -4.23
N VAL A 55 5.27 -6.37 -4.92
CA VAL A 55 6.54 -5.83 -4.40
C VAL A 55 6.94 -4.63 -5.25
N TYR A 56 7.32 -3.55 -4.59
CA TYR A 56 7.79 -2.32 -5.21
C TYR A 56 9.16 -1.93 -4.71
N ILE A 57 10.00 -1.43 -5.62
CA ILE A 57 11.17 -0.65 -5.24
C ILE A 57 10.83 0.83 -5.34
N ALA A 58 11.23 1.59 -4.32
CA ALA A 58 11.02 3.03 -4.27
C ALA A 58 12.23 3.74 -3.65
N THR A 59 12.27 5.06 -3.80
CA THR A 59 13.25 5.92 -3.11
C THR A 59 12.52 6.86 -2.15
N LEU A 60 12.84 6.76 -0.87
CA LEU A 60 12.30 7.62 0.17
C LEU A 60 12.90 9.05 0.11
N PRO A 61 12.34 10.04 0.81
CA PRO A 61 12.82 11.42 0.78
C PRO A 61 14.31 11.58 1.12
N SER A 62 14.83 10.80 2.06
CA SER A 62 16.24 10.71 2.44
C SER A 62 17.17 10.27 1.30
N GLY A 63 16.62 9.68 0.24
CA GLY A 63 17.37 9.06 -0.85
C GLY A 63 17.62 7.56 -0.65
N THR A 64 17.21 6.98 0.48
CA THR A 64 17.31 5.53 0.70
C THR A 64 16.39 4.78 -0.26
N GLN A 65 16.94 3.76 -0.91
CA GLN A 65 16.14 2.83 -1.72
C GLN A 65 15.56 1.75 -0.81
N VAL A 66 14.26 1.52 -0.94
CA VAL A 66 13.52 0.55 -0.14
C VAL A 66 12.78 -0.44 -1.03
N GLU A 67 12.64 -1.66 -0.55
CA GLU A 67 11.61 -2.61 -0.97
C GLU A 67 10.35 -2.37 -0.14
N ILE A 68 9.18 -2.38 -0.79
CA ILE A 68 7.88 -2.19 -0.17
C ILE A 68 6.97 -3.32 -0.61
N ASP A 69 6.57 -4.13 0.35
CA ASP A 69 5.66 -5.24 0.12
C ASP A 69 4.24 -4.81 0.43
N LEU A 70 3.34 -5.09 -0.50
CA LEU A 70 1.91 -4.83 -0.37
C LEU A 70 1.18 -6.15 -0.32
N ARG A 71 0.26 -6.30 0.64
CA ARG A 71 -0.68 -7.42 0.69
C ARG A 71 -1.62 -7.39 -0.52
N ALA A 72 -2.32 -8.50 -0.77
CA ALA A 72 -3.33 -8.60 -1.83
C ALA A 72 -4.46 -7.54 -1.75
N ASN A 73 -4.72 -6.97 -0.56
CA ASN A 73 -5.69 -5.88 -0.36
C ASN A 73 -5.11 -4.47 -0.60
N GLY A 74 -3.83 -4.39 -0.96
CA GLY A 74 -3.08 -3.17 -1.24
C GLY A 74 -2.58 -2.40 -0.02
N ARG A 75 -2.69 -2.97 1.19
CA ARG A 75 -2.03 -2.40 2.38
C ARG A 75 -0.54 -2.72 2.36
N ILE A 76 0.28 -1.77 2.81
CA ILE A 76 1.69 -2.02 3.12
C ILE A 76 1.79 -3.11 4.19
N ASP A 77 2.60 -4.11 3.90
CA ASP A 77 3.00 -5.21 4.77
C ASP A 77 4.38 -4.97 5.36
N GLU A 78 5.34 -4.60 4.51
CA GLU A 78 6.73 -4.42 4.90
C GLU A 78 7.36 -3.24 4.15
N ILE A 79 8.30 -2.57 4.81
CA ILE A 79 9.25 -1.64 4.20
C ILE A 79 10.66 -2.02 4.67
N GLU A 80 11.54 -2.36 3.75
CA GLU A 80 12.92 -2.76 4.04
C GLU A 80 13.93 -1.92 3.25
N ALA A 81 14.97 -1.42 3.92
CA ALA A 81 16.06 -0.67 3.30
C ALA A 81 17.01 -1.62 2.56
N GLN A 82 17.27 -1.34 1.28
CA GLN A 82 18.15 -2.22 0.49
C GLN A 82 19.64 -2.17 0.88
N ASP A 83 20.08 -1.10 1.55
CA ASP A 83 21.50 -0.82 1.74
C ASP A 83 22.03 -1.00 3.17
N ARG A 84 21.24 -1.58 4.10
CA ARG A 84 21.60 -1.79 5.52
C ARG A 84 22.11 -0.52 6.24
N ARG A 85 21.80 0.66 5.71
CA ARG A 85 22.03 1.94 6.40
C ARG A 85 20.73 2.49 6.99
N GLY A 86 19.61 1.91 6.56
CA GLY A 86 18.28 2.27 6.98
C GLY A 86 17.84 3.66 6.49
N PHE A 87 16.72 4.11 7.04
CA PHE A 87 16.13 5.42 6.80
C PHE A 87 15.61 6.02 8.10
N PRO A 88 15.38 7.35 8.17
CA PRO A 88 14.83 7.97 9.37
C PRO A 88 13.43 7.46 9.70
N LEU A 89 13.16 7.18 10.98
CA LEU A 89 11.82 6.77 11.46
C LEU A 89 10.71 7.75 11.02
N ALA A 90 11.04 9.04 10.93
CA ALA A 90 10.12 10.08 10.48
C ALA A 90 9.53 9.83 9.08
N GLU A 91 10.23 9.11 8.19
CA GLU A 91 9.77 8.84 6.82
C GLU A 91 8.64 7.82 6.76
N VAL A 92 8.48 7.00 7.79
CA VAL A 92 7.39 6.02 7.93
C VAL A 92 6.41 6.38 9.05
N ALA A 93 6.54 7.57 9.64
CA ALA A 93 5.76 7.96 10.81
C ALA A 93 4.24 7.99 10.56
N SER A 94 3.80 8.24 9.33
CA SER A 94 2.37 8.20 8.97
C SER A 94 1.76 6.80 9.03
N LEU A 95 2.57 5.75 9.10
CA LEU A 95 2.13 4.35 9.21
C LEU A 95 2.05 3.88 10.66
N LEU A 96 2.61 4.64 11.60
CA LEU A 96 2.84 4.20 12.97
C LEU A 96 1.90 4.88 13.96
N PRO A 97 1.38 4.14 14.96
CA PRO A 97 0.72 4.75 16.10
C PRO A 97 1.65 5.73 16.82
N ARG A 98 1.06 6.78 17.39
CA ARG A 98 1.81 7.79 18.16
C ARG A 98 2.62 7.19 19.31
N SER A 99 2.10 6.14 19.95
CA SER A 99 2.78 5.39 21.02
C SER A 99 4.07 4.70 20.58
N VAL A 100 4.19 4.33 19.31
CA VAL A 100 5.44 3.81 18.72
C VAL A 100 6.44 4.95 18.49
N LEU A 101 5.96 6.07 17.94
CA LEU A 101 6.80 7.24 17.65
C LEU A 101 7.37 7.94 18.90
N GLU A 102 6.66 7.83 20.02
CA GLU A 102 7.06 8.42 21.29
C GLU A 102 7.91 7.48 22.17
N GLN A 103 8.34 6.33 21.65
CA GLN A 103 9.22 5.42 22.40
C GLN A 103 10.59 6.07 22.67
N PRO A 104 11.03 6.16 23.94
CA PRO A 104 12.29 6.82 24.30
C PRO A 104 13.54 6.24 23.63
N ASP A 105 13.51 4.95 23.30
CA ASP A 105 14.62 4.25 22.66
C ASP A 105 14.83 4.67 21.20
N PHE A 106 13.82 5.20 20.52
CA PHE A 106 13.92 5.66 19.13
C PHE A 106 14.35 7.12 19.07
N THR A 107 15.64 7.34 19.26
CA THR A 107 16.25 8.67 19.10
C THR A 107 16.40 9.05 17.62
N ASN A 108 16.73 10.31 17.33
CA ASN A 108 16.96 10.78 15.95
C ASN A 108 18.12 10.06 15.23
N ASP A 109 18.99 9.39 15.98
CA ASP A 109 20.12 8.61 15.46
C ASP A 109 19.72 7.19 15.04
N PHE A 110 18.53 6.72 15.43
CA PHE A 110 18.00 5.46 14.98
C PHE A 110 17.67 5.51 13.48
N ARG A 111 18.08 4.47 12.76
CA ARG A 111 17.79 4.25 11.34
C ARG A 111 17.04 2.94 11.21
N VAL A 112 15.82 3.03 10.68
CA VAL A 112 14.97 1.87 10.42
C VAL A 112 15.55 1.13 9.24
N GLU A 113 15.92 -0.13 9.44
CA GLU A 113 16.28 -1.04 8.34
C GLU A 113 15.05 -1.78 7.85
N LYS A 114 14.14 -2.12 8.76
CA LYS A 114 12.94 -2.90 8.45
C LYS A 114 11.76 -2.47 9.32
N LEU A 115 10.59 -2.35 8.68
CA LEU A 115 9.30 -2.14 9.31
C LEU A 115 8.31 -3.18 8.78
N GLU A 116 7.77 -4.05 9.65
CA GLU A 116 6.66 -4.95 9.31
C GLU A 116 5.35 -4.50 9.98
N LEU A 117 4.23 -4.66 9.26
CA LEU A 117 2.88 -4.21 9.60
C LEU A 117 1.85 -5.32 9.34
N ASP A 118 1.82 -6.35 10.19
CA ASP A 118 0.79 -7.40 10.15
C ASP A 118 -0.20 -7.29 11.33
N ASP A 119 -0.27 -8.34 12.16
CA ASP A 119 -1.04 -8.41 13.42
C ASP A 119 -0.32 -7.69 14.56
N LYS A 120 0.97 -7.40 14.35
CA LYS A 120 1.89 -6.64 15.18
C LYS A 120 2.67 -5.64 14.31
N ILE A 121 3.35 -4.73 14.98
CA ILE A 121 4.30 -3.81 14.34
C ILE A 121 5.69 -4.23 14.79
N GLU A 122 6.57 -4.53 13.85
CA GLU A 122 7.97 -4.80 14.14
C GLU A 122 8.84 -3.71 13.53
N LEU A 123 9.72 -3.16 14.35
CA LEU A 123 10.66 -2.13 13.93
C LEU A 123 12.08 -2.60 14.24
N GLY A 124 12.84 -2.87 13.19
CA GLY A 124 14.24 -3.26 13.25
C GLY A 124 15.12 -2.17 12.67
N GLY A 125 16.26 -1.93 13.27
CA GLY A 125 17.20 -0.95 12.75
C GLY A 125 18.48 -0.82 13.57
N VAL A 126 19.24 0.21 13.23
CA VAL A 126 20.59 0.43 13.76
C VAL A 126 20.80 1.87 14.20
N PHE A 127 21.66 2.06 15.20
CA PHE A 127 22.23 3.35 15.58
C PHE A 127 23.56 3.60 14.84
N GLN A 128 24.09 4.82 14.94
CA GLN A 128 25.37 5.20 14.31
C GLN A 128 26.56 4.39 14.82
N ASP A 129 26.53 3.93 16.08
CA ASP A 129 27.54 3.07 16.68
C ASP A 129 27.42 1.60 16.25
N ARG A 130 26.44 1.28 15.40
CA ARG A 130 26.06 -0.05 14.92
C ARG A 130 25.41 -0.94 15.99
N THR A 131 24.98 -0.38 17.12
CA THR A 131 24.06 -1.11 17.99
C THR A 131 22.76 -1.35 17.25
N GLU A 132 22.32 -2.61 17.22
CA GLU A 132 21.04 -2.99 16.62
C GLU A 132 19.95 -2.89 17.68
N LEU A 133 18.75 -2.50 17.23
CA LEU A 133 17.56 -2.45 18.05
C LEU A 133 16.41 -3.07 17.29
N GLU A 134 15.77 -4.05 17.91
CA GLU A 134 14.54 -4.67 17.42
C GLU A 134 13.45 -4.45 18.46
N ALA A 135 12.31 -3.94 18.03
CA ALA A 135 11.17 -3.67 18.88
C ALA A 135 9.89 -4.23 18.26
N VAL A 136 9.12 -4.96 19.07
CA VAL A 136 7.83 -5.52 18.67
C VAL A 136 6.73 -4.85 19.48
N PHE A 137 5.71 -4.36 18.79
CA PHE A 137 4.54 -3.71 19.36
C PHE A 137 3.27 -4.47 18.96
N SER A 138 2.24 -4.44 19.81
CA SER A 138 0.90 -4.80 19.32
C SER A 138 0.38 -3.77 18.31
N ALA A 139 -0.67 -4.13 17.56
CA ALA A 139 -1.27 -3.25 16.54
C ALA A 139 -1.75 -1.88 17.07
N ASP A 140 -2.04 -1.76 18.37
CA ASP A 140 -2.38 -0.49 19.06
C ASP A 140 -1.14 0.32 19.52
N GLY A 141 0.06 -0.18 19.21
CA GLY A 141 1.35 0.44 19.50
C GLY A 141 1.84 0.24 20.94
N GLN A 142 1.29 -0.72 21.71
CA GLN A 142 1.88 -1.07 23.01
C GLN A 142 3.13 -1.93 22.82
N LEU A 143 4.25 -1.52 23.41
CA LEU A 143 5.50 -2.26 23.37
C LEU A 143 5.33 -3.63 24.02
N ARG A 144 5.80 -4.68 23.34
CA ARG A 144 5.77 -6.08 23.81
C ARG A 144 7.16 -6.62 24.04
N GLU A 145 8.08 -6.29 23.15
CA GLU A 145 9.45 -6.79 23.19
C GLU A 145 10.43 -5.71 22.71
N LEU A 146 11.59 -5.66 23.35
CA LEU A 146 12.70 -4.78 22.97
C LEU A 146 14.01 -5.53 23.16
N LYS A 147 14.77 -5.67 22.07
CA LYS A 147 16.09 -6.33 22.04
C LYS A 147 17.15 -5.35 21.55
N ARG A 148 18.31 -5.39 22.19
CA ARG A 148 19.52 -4.65 21.80
C ARG A 148 20.65 -5.64 21.59
N HIS A 149 21.42 -5.46 20.52
CA HIS A 149 22.55 -6.33 20.16
C HIS A 149 23.89 -5.57 20.15
#